data_AF-A0AAX2QG75-F1
#
_entry.id   AF-A0AAX2QG75-F1
#
_cell.length_a   1.000
_cell.length_b   1.000
_cell.length_c   1.000
_cell.angle_alpha   90.00
_cell.angle_beta   90.00
_cell.angle_gamma   90.00
#
_symmetry.space_group_name_H-M   'P 1'
#
loop_
_entity.id
_entity.type
_entity.pdbx_description
1 polymer ?
#
loop_
_entity_poly.entity_id
_entity_poly.type
_entity_poly.pdbx_seq_one_letter_code
_entity_poly.pdbx_strand_id
1 'polypeptide(L)'
;MRCVANFEITSDVSVVTDDLVLTIKDPRGSYEARIKNIPRSEYTTPFLLSLHLNFDAPGLKEANDVADDLLANCLNMLAFTTGSSFRKHRIRQIVDAEPKQGAMRDVLMWGEVVEYDDPQPFLRPEHTSSIERLLQFDVPPAIRRALRWYRLGIHADSPDDQFTYFWFALEIVAEFQKPTSKVHDKCPHCQSALYCEKCEKHPEHRPYAKQSIRALMMAADGECDEATAALLDQTRNSLMHGATLREIESTLPDPHESVVDILGRILLKALVRQFPKEVVEGAYMAFLRLICITESMRLPICRRLSLWIRRDILIWSLKGFR
;
A
#
# COMPACT_ATOMS: atom_id res chain seq x y z
N MET A 1 16.97 23.81 10.54
CA MET A 1 17.72 23.30 11.70
C MET A 1 18.46 22.06 11.27
N ARG A 2 19.66 21.83 11.80
CA ARG A 2 20.45 20.66 11.41
C ARG A 2 20.07 19.47 12.29
N CYS A 3 19.67 18.38 11.67
CA CYS A 3 19.21 17.18 12.33
C CYS A 3 20.16 16.01 12.04
N VAL A 4 20.21 15.05 12.97
CA VAL A 4 20.80 13.72 12.73
C VAL A 4 19.74 12.65 12.97
N ALA A 5 19.37 11.92 11.93
CA ALA A 5 18.53 10.74 12.03
C ALA A 5 19.39 9.47 12.07
N ASN A 6 19.12 8.58 13.02
CA ASN A 6 19.78 7.29 13.15
C ASN A 6 18.80 6.18 12.79
N PHE A 7 19.11 5.44 11.74
CA PHE A 7 18.33 4.32 11.24
C PHE A 7 19.08 3.00 11.46
N GLU A 8 18.29 1.96 11.67
CA GLU A 8 18.70 0.60 11.40
C GLU A 8 18.13 0.18 10.05
N ILE A 9 18.97 -0.41 9.20
CA ILE A 9 18.58 -0.90 7.88
C ILE A 9 18.94 -2.37 7.75
N THR A 10 18.10 -3.12 7.07
CA THR A 10 18.39 -4.50 6.67
C THR A 10 19.05 -4.50 5.30
N SER A 11 20.02 -5.38 5.10
CA SER A 11 20.76 -5.53 3.84
C SER A 11 21.20 -6.97 3.61
N ASP A 12 21.41 -7.36 2.35
CA ASP A 12 22.02 -8.66 2.03
C ASP A 12 23.55 -8.64 2.14
N VAL A 13 24.15 -7.44 2.27
CA VAL A 13 25.60 -7.23 2.33
C VAL A 13 26.01 -6.46 3.58
N SER A 14 27.28 -6.61 3.97
CA SER A 14 27.87 -5.88 5.10
C SER A 14 28.90 -4.85 4.62
N VAL A 15 29.27 -3.94 5.51
CA VAL A 15 30.55 -3.25 5.39
C VAL A 15 31.66 -4.28 5.59
N VAL A 16 32.75 -4.15 4.84
CA VAL A 16 33.83 -5.16 4.77
C VAL A 16 34.45 -5.44 6.15
N THR A 17 34.59 -4.40 6.98
CA THR A 17 35.11 -4.51 8.35
C THR A 17 34.25 -3.69 9.32
N ASP A 18 34.18 -4.10 10.58
CA ASP A 18 33.30 -3.48 11.59
C ASP A 18 33.77 -2.08 12.04
N ASP A 19 35.06 -1.78 11.88
CA ASP A 19 35.67 -0.49 12.18
C ASP A 19 35.52 0.53 11.04
N LEU A 20 35.21 0.06 9.83
CA LEU A 20 35.02 0.91 8.67
C LEU A 20 33.67 1.62 8.73
N VAL A 21 33.71 2.95 8.60
CA VAL A 21 32.52 3.79 8.43
C VAL A 21 32.53 4.35 7.02
N LEU A 22 31.57 3.91 6.21
CA LEU A 22 31.35 4.46 4.88
C LEU A 22 30.63 5.79 4.99
N THR A 23 31.05 6.77 4.19
CA THR A 23 30.41 8.09 4.14
C THR A 23 29.94 8.38 2.72
N ILE A 24 28.67 8.73 2.57
CA ILE A 24 28.05 9.14 1.31
C ILE A 24 27.62 10.59 1.48
N LYS A 25 28.07 11.46 0.58
CA LYS A 25 27.71 12.87 0.58
C LYS A 25 26.89 13.16 -0.67
N ASP A 26 25.71 13.73 -0.49
CA ASP A 26 24.98 14.29 -1.63
C ASP A 26 25.75 15.53 -2.14
N PRO A 27 26.13 15.60 -3.42
CA PRO A 27 26.86 16.74 -3.98
C PRO A 27 26.09 18.06 -3.90
N ARG A 28 24.76 18.04 -3.75
CA ARG A 28 23.95 19.25 -3.54
C ARG A 28 23.92 19.69 -2.08
N GLY A 29 24.51 18.91 -1.18
CA GLY A 29 24.57 19.17 0.25
C GLY A 29 23.26 18.87 1.00
N SER A 30 22.30 18.14 0.40
CA SER A 30 21.02 17.86 1.07
C SER A 30 21.17 16.89 2.26
N TYR A 31 22.13 15.96 2.19
CA TYR A 31 22.47 15.10 3.32
C TYR A 31 23.91 14.55 3.27
N GLU A 32 24.38 14.11 4.44
CA GLU A 32 25.56 13.25 4.60
C GLU A 32 25.16 11.98 5.36
N ALA A 33 25.28 10.83 4.71
CA ALA A 33 25.01 9.53 5.29
C ALA A 33 26.29 8.85 5.77
N ARG A 34 26.27 8.25 6.96
CA ARG A 34 27.34 7.41 7.50
C ARG A 34 26.81 6.02 7.78
N ILE A 35 27.45 4.99 7.22
CA ILE A 35 27.00 3.61 7.27
C ILE A 35 28.08 2.75 7.93
N LYS A 36 27.69 1.88 8.86
CA LYS A 36 28.57 0.91 9.49
C LYS A 36 27.83 -0.37 9.87
N ASN A 37 28.58 -1.43 10.11
CA ASN A 37 28.03 -2.65 10.69
C ASN A 37 27.52 -2.39 12.11
N ILE A 38 26.42 -3.05 12.48
CA ILE A 38 26.06 -3.23 13.89
C ILE A 38 26.77 -4.51 14.36
N PRO A 39 27.67 -4.42 15.37
CA PRO A 39 28.42 -5.57 15.87
C PRO A 39 27.48 -6.69 16.30
N ARG A 40 27.84 -7.93 15.96
CA ARG A 40 27.03 -9.12 16.24
C ARG A 40 27.92 -10.35 16.37
N SER A 41 27.42 -11.36 17.08
CA SER A 41 28.13 -12.63 17.29
C SER A 41 28.00 -13.60 16.10
N GLU A 42 26.97 -13.47 15.27
CA GLU A 42 26.67 -14.39 14.17
C GLU A 42 26.33 -13.66 12.86
N TYR A 43 26.84 -14.18 11.73
CA TYR A 43 26.61 -13.65 10.39
C TYR A 43 25.36 -14.27 9.76
N THR A 44 24.18 -13.80 10.18
CA THR A 44 22.89 -14.19 9.59
C THR A 44 22.39 -13.15 8.59
N THR A 45 21.79 -13.60 7.48
CA THR A 45 21.05 -12.75 6.53
C THR A 45 19.57 -12.66 6.91
N PRO A 46 18.94 -11.48 6.89
CA PRO A 46 19.51 -10.19 6.46
C PRO A 46 20.44 -9.56 7.50
N PHE A 47 21.43 -8.81 7.01
CA PHE A 47 22.35 -8.00 7.80
C PHE A 47 21.70 -6.72 8.31
N LEU A 48 21.82 -6.43 9.60
CA LEU A 48 21.51 -5.13 10.17
C LEU A 48 22.73 -4.18 10.11
N LEU A 49 22.53 -3.00 9.51
CA LEU A 49 23.49 -1.91 9.44
C LEU A 49 22.94 -0.67 10.16
N SER A 50 23.84 0.14 10.71
CA SER A 50 23.50 1.45 11.26
C SER A 50 23.76 2.51 10.20
N LEU A 51 22.76 3.34 9.91
CA LEU A 51 22.84 4.43 8.95
C LEU A 51 22.45 5.74 9.63
N HIS A 52 23.39 6.68 9.71
CA HIS A 52 23.16 8.02 10.24
C HIS A 52 23.05 9.03 9.10
N LEU A 53 21.93 9.74 9.01
CA LEU A 53 21.74 10.87 8.08
C LEU A 53 21.91 12.18 8.82
N ASN A 54 22.81 13.03 8.36
CA ASN A 54 22.86 14.45 8.73
C ASN A 54 22.18 15.28 7.64
N PHE A 55 21.21 16.10 7.99
CA PHE A 55 20.38 16.84 7.04
C PHE A 55 19.76 18.08 7.68
N ASP A 56 19.14 18.94 6.87
CA ASP A 56 18.39 20.11 7.34
C ASP A 56 16.88 19.85 7.30
N ALA A 57 16.17 20.27 8.36
CA ALA A 57 14.71 20.24 8.43
C ALA A 57 14.13 21.59 8.91
N PRO A 58 12.86 21.93 8.60
CA PRO A 58 12.19 23.11 9.14
C PRO A 58 12.00 23.06 10.67
N GLY A 59 11.79 21.87 11.21
CA GLY A 59 11.56 21.59 12.62
C GLY A 59 11.63 20.09 12.90
N LEU A 60 11.66 19.70 14.18
CA LEU A 60 11.70 18.28 14.56
C LEU A 60 10.45 17.50 14.12
N LYS A 61 9.28 18.16 14.08
CA LYS A 61 8.02 17.53 13.68
C LYS A 61 8.06 17.10 12.21
N GLU A 62 8.62 17.94 11.34
CA GLU A 62 8.78 17.67 9.91
C GLU A 62 10.03 16.85 9.60
N ALA A 63 10.98 16.76 10.55
CA ALA A 63 12.26 16.09 10.34
C ALA A 63 12.11 14.59 10.05
N ASN A 64 11.05 13.93 10.54
CA ASN A 64 10.81 12.51 10.26
C ASN A 64 10.51 12.27 8.78
N ASP A 65 9.59 13.03 8.21
CA ASP A 65 9.21 12.90 6.80
C ASP A 65 10.41 13.21 5.89
N VAL A 66 11.15 14.28 6.20
CA VAL A 66 12.37 14.65 5.47
C VAL A 66 13.44 13.55 5.59
N ALA A 67 13.64 12.99 6.78
CA ALA A 67 14.61 11.91 6.98
C ALA A 67 14.25 10.65 6.19
N ASP A 68 12.97 10.29 6.11
CA ASP A 68 12.50 9.14 5.37
C ASP A 68 12.68 9.30 3.85
N ASP A 69 12.39 10.48 3.30
CA ASP A 69 12.63 10.78 1.88
C ASP A 69 14.13 10.72 1.53
N LEU A 70 14.98 11.28 2.39
CA LEU A 70 16.44 11.25 2.20
C LEU A 70 17.02 9.84 2.39
N LEU A 71 16.48 9.06 3.33
CA LEU A 71 16.82 7.66 3.49
C LEU A 71 16.47 6.88 2.23
N ALA A 72 15.26 7.03 1.70
CA ALA A 72 14.84 6.35 0.47
C ALA A 72 15.81 6.63 -0.68
N ASN A 73 16.21 7.90 -0.87
CA ASN A 73 17.22 8.27 -1.87
C ASN A 73 18.57 7.58 -1.63
N CYS A 74 19.05 7.55 -0.39
CA CYS A 74 20.30 6.87 -0.03
C CYS A 74 20.22 5.36 -0.30
N LEU A 75 19.14 4.69 0.13
CA LEU A 75 18.92 3.27 -0.10
C LEU A 75 18.79 2.92 -1.58
N ASN A 76 18.13 3.78 -2.37
CA ASN A 76 18.03 3.62 -3.83
C ASN A 76 19.42 3.63 -4.48
N MET A 77 20.30 4.55 -4.07
CA MET A 77 21.67 4.61 -4.60
C MET A 77 22.53 3.42 -4.15
N LEU A 78 22.37 2.96 -2.91
CA LEU A 78 23.03 1.73 -2.43
C LEU A 78 22.58 0.51 -3.23
N ALA A 79 21.28 0.32 -3.40
CA ALA A 79 20.74 -0.79 -4.17
C ALA A 79 21.18 -0.72 -5.64
N PHE A 80 21.15 0.47 -6.26
CA PHE A 80 21.58 0.66 -7.65
C PHE A 80 23.06 0.35 -7.87
N THR A 81 23.94 0.78 -6.96
CA THR A 81 25.40 0.62 -7.12
C THR A 81 25.90 -0.78 -6.76
N THR A 82 25.18 -1.51 -5.90
CA THR A 82 25.62 -2.83 -5.40
C THR A 82 24.80 -4.00 -5.94
N GLY A 83 23.61 -3.76 -6.49
CA GLY A 83 22.66 -4.80 -6.89
C GLY A 83 22.09 -5.61 -5.72
N SER A 84 22.28 -5.17 -4.47
CA SER A 84 21.86 -5.89 -3.24
C SER A 84 20.63 -5.26 -2.60
N SER A 85 19.86 -6.03 -1.81
CA SER A 85 18.72 -5.48 -1.08
C SER A 85 19.19 -4.56 0.05
N PHE A 86 18.54 -3.40 0.18
CA PHE A 86 18.61 -2.55 1.36
C PHE A 86 17.20 -2.08 1.69
N ARG A 87 16.79 -2.17 2.95
CA ARG A 87 15.45 -1.75 3.40
C ARG A 87 15.54 -1.08 4.76
N LYS A 88 14.76 -0.03 4.96
CA LYS A 88 14.54 0.55 6.29
C LYS A 88 14.03 -0.56 7.21
N HIS A 89 14.72 -0.78 8.33
CA HIS A 89 14.19 -1.62 9.41
C HIS A 89 13.42 -0.76 10.39
N ARG A 90 14.07 0.28 10.94
CA ARG A 90 13.44 1.27 11.82
C ARG A 90 14.28 2.53 11.93
N ILE A 91 13.65 3.62 12.38
CA ILE A 91 14.35 4.80 12.88
C ILE A 91 14.50 4.67 14.40
N ARG A 92 15.69 4.96 14.94
CA ARG A 92 15.96 4.94 16.38
C ARG A 92 15.74 6.30 17.00
N GLN A 93 16.25 7.34 16.34
CA GLN A 93 16.19 8.71 16.85
C GLN A 93 16.41 9.74 15.77
N ILE A 94 15.88 10.93 15.99
CA ILE A 94 16.22 12.17 15.30
C ILE A 94 16.62 13.19 16.37
N VAL A 95 17.82 13.74 16.23
CA VAL A 95 18.43 14.64 17.21
C VAL A 95 18.65 16.00 16.57
N ASP A 96 18.35 17.09 17.29
CA ASP A 96 18.86 18.41 16.94
C ASP A 96 20.39 18.44 17.11
N ALA A 97 21.09 18.54 15.99
CA ALA A 97 22.55 18.52 15.93
C ALA A 97 23.17 19.83 16.45
N GLU A 98 22.42 20.93 16.35
CA GLU A 98 22.88 22.30 16.61
C GLU A 98 21.91 23.05 17.54
N PRO A 99 21.78 22.62 18.81
CA PRO A 99 20.93 23.33 19.77
C PRO A 99 21.47 24.76 19.99
N LYS A 100 20.56 25.70 20.31
CA LYS A 100 20.95 27.05 20.72
C LYS A 100 21.91 26.99 21.92
N GLN A 101 22.89 27.90 21.97
CA GLN A 101 23.87 27.95 23.07
C GLN A 101 23.17 27.92 24.44
N GLY A 102 23.55 26.95 25.27
CA GLY A 102 22.98 26.74 26.61
C GLY A 102 21.62 26.01 26.65
N ALA A 103 21.03 25.66 25.52
CA ALA A 103 19.80 24.86 25.46
C ALA A 103 20.11 23.35 25.49
N MET A 104 19.20 22.59 26.10
CA MET A 104 19.22 21.12 25.98
C MET A 104 18.87 20.72 24.54
N ARG A 105 19.42 19.59 24.07
CA ARG A 105 19.09 19.05 22.75
C ARG A 105 17.73 18.40 22.79
N ASP A 106 16.89 18.79 21.85
CA ASP A 106 15.64 18.09 21.61
C ASP A 106 15.92 16.83 20.78
N VAL A 107 15.30 15.72 21.20
CA VAL A 107 15.46 14.40 20.58
C VAL A 107 14.08 13.78 20.42
N LEU A 108 13.78 13.34 19.20
CA LEU A 108 12.74 12.34 18.98
C LEU A 108 13.41 10.98 19.09
N MET A 109 13.03 10.19 20.08
CA MET A 109 13.55 8.84 20.29
C MET A 109 12.41 7.85 20.16
N TRP A 110 12.60 6.86 19.30
CA TRP A 110 11.69 5.73 19.17
C TRP A 110 12.20 4.61 20.07
N GLY A 111 11.38 4.21 21.05
CA GLY A 111 11.73 3.15 21.98
C GLY A 111 11.85 1.78 21.30
N GLU A 112 12.56 0.85 21.94
CA GLU A 112 12.58 -0.57 21.56
C GLU A 112 11.29 -1.31 21.92
N VAL A 113 10.37 -0.63 22.60
CA VAL A 113 9.02 -1.12 22.74
C VAL A 113 8.48 -1.13 21.33
N VAL A 114 8.41 -2.32 20.73
CA VAL A 114 7.30 -2.66 19.84
C VAL A 114 6.11 -2.09 20.58
N GLU A 115 5.60 -0.93 20.17
CA GLU A 115 4.22 -0.62 20.46
C GLU A 115 3.52 -1.81 19.84
N TYR A 116 3.24 -2.81 20.67
CA TYR A 116 2.18 -3.71 20.39
C TYR A 116 1.01 -2.73 20.31
N ASP A 117 0.67 -2.29 19.10
CA ASP A 117 -0.73 -2.27 18.76
C ASP A 117 -1.19 -3.65 19.20
N ASP A 118 -1.84 -3.71 20.38
CA ASP A 118 -2.31 -4.96 20.94
C ASP A 118 -2.95 -5.68 19.77
N PRO A 119 -2.46 -6.89 19.40
CA PRO A 119 -2.93 -7.55 18.21
C PRO A 119 -4.44 -7.59 18.32
N GLN A 120 -5.13 -6.94 17.37
CA GLN A 120 -6.57 -6.82 17.52
C GLN A 120 -7.11 -8.25 17.63
N PRO A 121 -7.86 -8.59 18.71
CA PRO A 121 -8.35 -9.95 18.95
C PRO A 121 -9.53 -10.22 17.99
N PHE A 122 -9.20 -10.27 16.70
CA PHE A 122 -10.14 -10.32 15.60
C PHE A 122 -10.20 -11.72 15.00
N LEU A 123 -9.14 -12.51 15.12
CA LEU A 123 -9.12 -13.91 14.70
C LEU A 123 -9.99 -14.75 15.64
N ARG A 124 -11.12 -15.21 15.10
CA ARG A 124 -12.09 -16.08 15.76
C ARG A 124 -12.13 -17.45 15.09
N PRO A 125 -12.62 -18.52 15.76
CA PRO A 125 -12.72 -19.86 15.17
C PRO A 125 -13.42 -19.89 13.80
N GLU A 126 -14.38 -19.00 13.57
CA GLU A 126 -15.10 -18.90 12.29
C GLU A 126 -14.17 -18.52 11.12
N HIS A 127 -13.09 -17.77 11.37
CA HIS A 127 -12.09 -17.47 10.34
C HIS A 127 -11.36 -18.73 9.92
N THR A 128 -10.97 -19.59 10.86
CA THR A 128 -10.32 -20.87 10.56
C THR A 128 -11.24 -21.77 9.74
N SER A 129 -12.49 -21.95 10.15
CA SER A 129 -13.48 -22.72 9.37
C SER A 129 -13.68 -22.15 7.96
N SER A 130 -13.60 -20.84 7.81
CA SER A 130 -13.73 -20.17 6.52
C SER A 130 -12.52 -20.39 5.63
N ILE A 131 -11.32 -20.32 6.20
CA ILE A 131 -10.07 -20.62 5.49
C ILE A 131 -10.09 -22.06 5.02
N GLU A 132 -10.42 -23.01 5.89
CA GLU A 132 -10.54 -24.44 5.56
C GLU A 132 -11.54 -24.66 4.42
N ARG A 133 -12.71 -24.00 4.47
CA ARG A 133 -13.73 -24.06 3.41
C ARG A 133 -13.22 -23.49 2.09
N LEU A 134 -12.58 -22.31 2.11
CA LEU A 134 -12.03 -21.69 0.90
C LEU A 134 -10.90 -22.52 0.28
N LEU A 135 -10.11 -23.22 1.10
CA LEU A 135 -9.05 -24.12 0.65
C LEU A 135 -9.57 -25.41 -0.01
N GLN A 136 -10.84 -25.78 0.17
CA GLN A 136 -11.46 -26.89 -0.57
C GLN A 136 -11.62 -26.58 -2.06
N PHE A 137 -11.65 -25.30 -2.43
CA PHE A 137 -11.68 -24.87 -3.81
C PHE A 137 -10.24 -24.81 -4.36
N ASP A 138 -9.95 -25.56 -5.43
CA ASP A 138 -8.67 -25.45 -6.13
C ASP A 138 -8.60 -24.12 -6.90
N VAL A 139 -8.14 -23.09 -6.21
CA VAL A 139 -8.01 -21.73 -6.73
C VAL A 139 -7.11 -21.74 -7.97
N PRO A 140 -7.57 -21.25 -9.14
CA PRO A 140 -6.75 -21.24 -10.35
C PRO A 140 -5.40 -20.53 -10.15
N PRO A 141 -4.31 -20.94 -10.83
CA PRO A 141 -2.98 -20.34 -10.66
C PRO A 141 -2.95 -18.81 -10.84
N ALA A 142 -3.77 -18.27 -11.75
CA ALA A 142 -3.90 -16.83 -11.94
C ALA A 142 -4.47 -16.14 -10.69
N ILE A 143 -5.54 -16.68 -10.11
CA ILE A 143 -6.17 -16.15 -8.91
C ILE A 143 -5.24 -16.29 -7.69
N ARG A 144 -4.46 -17.38 -7.59
CA ARG A 144 -3.41 -17.51 -6.56
C ARG A 144 -2.37 -16.39 -6.66
N ARG A 145 -1.96 -16.01 -7.88
CA ARG A 145 -1.05 -14.86 -8.09
C ARG A 145 -1.71 -13.53 -7.73
N ALA A 146 -2.99 -13.34 -8.06
CA ALA A 146 -3.73 -12.15 -7.65
C ALA A 146 -3.83 -12.04 -6.12
N LEU A 147 -4.13 -13.14 -5.42
CA LEU A 147 -4.16 -13.21 -3.96
C LEU A 147 -2.80 -12.91 -3.32
N ARG A 148 -1.69 -13.34 -3.96
CA ARG A 148 -0.34 -12.97 -3.52
C ARG A 148 -0.15 -11.45 -3.56
N TRP A 149 -0.52 -10.78 -4.65
CA TRP A 149 -0.40 -9.33 -4.77
C TRP A 149 -1.35 -8.59 -3.82
N TYR A 150 -2.57 -9.08 -3.63
CA TYR A 150 -3.51 -8.56 -2.63
C TYR A 150 -2.91 -8.60 -1.22
N ARG A 151 -2.31 -9.73 -0.82
CA ARG A 151 -1.61 -9.86 0.47
C ARG A 151 -0.44 -8.87 0.60
N LEU A 152 0.34 -8.69 -0.48
CA LEU A 152 1.44 -7.72 -0.48
C LEU A 152 0.94 -6.28 -0.36
N GLY A 153 -0.19 -5.94 -0.99
CA GLY A 153 -0.83 -4.64 -0.84
C GLY A 153 -1.36 -4.38 0.59
N ILE A 154 -1.93 -5.39 1.26
CA ILE A 154 -2.32 -5.26 2.68
C ILE A 154 -1.12 -4.94 3.57
N HIS A 155 0.06 -5.51 3.25
CA HIS A 155 1.29 -5.33 4.02
C HIS A 155 2.11 -4.10 3.57
N ALA A 156 1.75 -3.41 2.49
CA ALA A 156 2.58 -2.34 1.96
C ALA A 156 2.68 -1.15 2.94
N ASP A 157 3.91 -0.68 3.19
CA ASP A 157 4.18 0.43 4.10
C ASP A 157 3.79 1.79 3.50
N SER A 158 3.95 1.93 2.17
CA SER A 158 3.61 3.14 1.42
C SER A 158 2.25 2.98 0.70
N PRO A 159 1.41 4.04 0.67
CA PRO A 159 0.18 4.04 -0.11
C PRO A 159 0.40 3.80 -1.62
N ASP A 160 1.50 4.30 -2.17
CA ASP A 160 1.86 4.11 -3.59
C ASP A 160 2.10 2.63 -3.93
N ASP A 161 2.84 1.91 -3.07
CA ASP A 161 3.05 0.47 -3.19
C ASP A 161 1.75 -0.30 -2.98
N GLN A 162 0.94 0.12 -1.99
CA GLN A 162 -0.36 -0.49 -1.72
C GLN A 162 -1.27 -0.43 -2.95
N PHE A 163 -1.41 0.75 -3.55
CA PHE A 163 -2.17 0.95 -4.78
C PHE A 163 -1.60 0.09 -5.92
N THR A 164 -0.29 0.10 -6.11
CA THR A 164 0.40 -0.63 -7.19
C THR A 164 0.18 -2.14 -7.07
N TYR A 165 0.32 -2.71 -5.88
CA TYR A 165 0.07 -4.13 -5.65
C TYR A 165 -1.40 -4.51 -5.80
N PHE A 166 -2.33 -3.66 -5.34
CA PHE A 166 -3.76 -3.86 -5.60
C PHE A 166 -4.07 -3.80 -7.09
N TRP A 167 -3.47 -2.87 -7.82
CA TRP A 167 -3.64 -2.76 -9.26
C TRP A 167 -3.15 -4.01 -10.00
N PHE A 168 -1.97 -4.54 -9.65
CA PHE A 168 -1.48 -5.81 -10.22
C PHE A 168 -2.43 -6.98 -9.97
N ALA A 169 -2.99 -7.07 -8.77
CA ALA A 169 -4.00 -8.09 -8.47
C ALA A 169 -5.23 -7.93 -9.37
N LEU A 170 -5.72 -6.70 -9.55
CA LEU A 170 -6.87 -6.39 -10.39
C LEU A 170 -6.61 -6.71 -11.87
N GLU A 171 -5.44 -6.34 -12.41
CA GLU A 171 -5.03 -6.66 -13.79
C GLU A 171 -5.03 -8.18 -14.05
N ILE A 172 -4.51 -8.97 -13.11
CA ILE A 172 -4.49 -10.43 -13.23
C ILE A 172 -5.90 -11.01 -13.25
N VAL A 173 -6.78 -10.54 -12.36
CA VAL A 173 -8.19 -10.99 -12.34
C VAL A 173 -8.90 -10.60 -13.64
N ALA A 174 -8.69 -9.39 -14.12
CA ALA A 174 -9.30 -8.90 -15.34
C ALA A 174 -8.85 -9.68 -16.58
N GLU A 175 -7.56 -9.98 -16.70
CA GLU A 175 -7.05 -10.79 -17.81
C GLU A 175 -7.52 -12.24 -17.72
N PHE A 176 -7.62 -12.80 -16.51
CA PHE A 176 -8.15 -14.15 -16.31
C PHE A 176 -9.63 -14.28 -16.69
N GLN A 177 -10.44 -13.25 -16.41
CA GLN A 177 -11.87 -13.22 -16.75
C GLN A 177 -12.17 -12.66 -18.13
N LYS A 178 -11.14 -12.31 -18.89
CA LYS A 178 -11.29 -11.60 -20.16
C LYS A 178 -12.12 -12.42 -21.15
N PRO A 179 -13.24 -11.88 -21.64
CA PRO A 179 -14.07 -12.62 -22.57
C PRO A 179 -13.34 -12.80 -23.91
N THR A 180 -13.54 -13.95 -24.53
CA THR A 180 -12.99 -14.25 -25.86
C THR A 180 -13.79 -13.59 -26.98
N SER A 181 -15.01 -13.11 -26.69
CA SER A 181 -15.87 -12.39 -27.64
C SER A 181 -15.19 -11.10 -28.07
N LYS A 182 -15.20 -10.84 -29.38
CA LYS A 182 -14.64 -9.61 -29.93
C LYS A 182 -15.55 -8.41 -29.65
N VAL A 183 -14.95 -7.24 -29.62
CA VAL A 183 -15.61 -5.94 -29.46
C VAL A 183 -15.24 -5.04 -30.64
N HIS A 184 -16.12 -4.12 -31.00
CA HIS A 184 -15.86 -3.19 -32.09
C HIS A 184 -14.75 -2.19 -31.76
N ASP A 185 -13.92 -1.86 -32.73
CA ASP A 185 -13.00 -0.72 -32.62
C ASP A 185 -13.80 0.57 -32.47
N LYS A 186 -13.33 1.47 -31.61
CA LYS A 186 -13.98 2.75 -31.33
C LYS A 186 -13.25 3.91 -31.99
N CYS A 187 -14.00 4.91 -32.45
CA CYS A 187 -13.44 6.16 -32.95
C CYS A 187 -12.72 6.91 -31.82
N PRO A 188 -11.48 7.40 -32.04
CA PRO A 188 -10.73 8.12 -31.00
C PRO A 188 -11.40 9.43 -30.57
N HIS A 189 -12.24 10.03 -31.42
CA HIS A 189 -12.90 11.31 -31.13
C HIS A 189 -14.26 11.14 -30.44
N CYS A 190 -15.15 10.33 -31.00
CA CYS A 190 -16.53 10.20 -30.50
C CYS A 190 -16.81 8.88 -29.76
N GLN A 191 -15.84 7.96 -29.69
CA GLN A 191 -15.95 6.67 -29.00
C GLN A 191 -17.06 5.73 -29.53
N SER A 192 -17.67 6.05 -30.68
CA SER A 192 -18.63 5.16 -31.37
C SER A 192 -17.90 4.06 -32.14
N ALA A 193 -18.61 2.96 -32.45
CA ALA A 193 -18.06 1.86 -33.23
C ALA A 193 -17.66 2.34 -34.64
N LEU A 194 -16.41 2.10 -35.03
CA LEU A 194 -15.92 2.37 -36.38
C LEU A 194 -16.69 1.51 -37.38
N TYR A 195 -17.09 2.08 -38.50
CA TYR A 195 -17.76 1.36 -39.58
C TYR A 195 -16.98 1.57 -40.87
N CYS A 196 -16.66 0.48 -41.57
CA CYS A 196 -16.03 0.55 -42.88
C CYS A 196 -17.11 0.57 -43.96
N GLU A 197 -17.34 1.71 -44.61
CA GLU A 197 -18.32 1.86 -45.68
C GLU A 197 -18.05 0.94 -46.89
N LYS A 198 -16.78 0.59 -47.12
CA LYS A 198 -16.38 -0.29 -48.23
C LYS A 198 -16.63 -1.77 -47.95
N CYS A 199 -16.42 -2.19 -46.69
CA CYS A 199 -16.55 -3.59 -46.27
C CYS A 199 -17.91 -3.89 -45.64
N GLU A 200 -18.72 -2.86 -45.40
CA GLU A 200 -20.01 -2.87 -44.70
C GLU A 200 -19.96 -3.57 -43.33
N LYS A 201 -18.83 -3.42 -42.63
CA LYS A 201 -18.55 -4.11 -41.37
C LYS A 201 -17.88 -3.19 -40.36
N HIS A 202 -18.14 -3.48 -39.09
CA HIS A 202 -17.37 -2.94 -37.98
C HIS A 202 -16.12 -3.79 -37.76
N PRO A 203 -14.91 -3.21 -37.77
CA PRO A 203 -13.71 -3.94 -37.40
C PRO A 203 -13.77 -4.30 -35.91
N GLU A 204 -13.23 -5.47 -35.58
CA GLU A 204 -13.38 -6.11 -34.28
C GLU A 204 -12.04 -6.61 -33.75
N HIS A 205 -11.79 -6.39 -32.45
CA HIS A 205 -10.62 -6.88 -31.73
C HIS A 205 -11.03 -7.62 -30.46
N ARG A 206 -10.10 -8.37 -29.86
CA ARG A 206 -10.30 -8.86 -28.48
C ARG A 206 -10.18 -7.66 -27.53
N PRO A 207 -11.03 -7.56 -26.49
CA PRO A 207 -11.00 -6.41 -25.58
C PRO A 207 -9.58 -6.06 -25.13
N TYR A 208 -9.24 -4.79 -25.15
CA TYR A 208 -7.96 -4.34 -24.59
C TYR A 208 -7.98 -4.52 -23.07
N ALA A 209 -6.81 -4.73 -22.46
CA ALA A 209 -6.70 -4.95 -21.01
C ALA A 209 -7.42 -3.87 -20.19
N LYS A 210 -7.29 -2.60 -20.57
CA LYS A 210 -7.98 -1.46 -19.96
C LYS A 210 -9.52 -1.59 -19.99
N GLN A 211 -10.09 -2.12 -21.08
CA GLN A 211 -11.53 -2.35 -21.17
C GLN A 211 -11.97 -3.49 -20.25
N SER A 212 -11.18 -4.56 -20.16
CA SER A 212 -11.45 -5.69 -19.27
C SER A 212 -11.37 -5.31 -17.79
N ILE A 213 -10.38 -4.50 -17.40
CA ILE A 213 -10.22 -3.99 -16.04
C ILE A 213 -11.42 -3.13 -15.66
N ARG A 214 -11.80 -2.18 -16.53
CA ARG A 214 -12.98 -1.35 -16.32
C ARG A 214 -14.26 -2.17 -16.16
N ALA A 215 -14.50 -3.12 -17.07
CA ALA A 215 -15.65 -4.01 -16.99
C ALA A 215 -15.66 -4.81 -15.69
N LEU A 216 -14.50 -5.29 -15.23
CA LEU A 216 -14.36 -5.98 -13.95
C LEU A 216 -14.70 -5.08 -12.78
N MET A 217 -14.18 -3.84 -12.73
CA MET A 217 -14.45 -2.90 -11.63
C MET A 217 -15.94 -2.61 -11.49
N MET A 218 -16.59 -2.23 -12.60
CA MET A 218 -18.02 -1.93 -12.64
C MET A 218 -18.89 -3.16 -12.34
N ALA A 219 -18.44 -4.34 -12.78
CA ALA A 219 -19.15 -5.57 -12.44
C ALA A 219 -19.01 -5.85 -10.95
N ALA A 220 -17.79 -5.80 -10.39
CA ALA A 220 -17.45 -6.16 -9.03
C ALA A 220 -18.16 -5.29 -7.99
N ASP A 221 -18.35 -4.01 -8.31
CA ASP A 221 -18.89 -3.02 -7.40
C ASP A 221 -19.94 -2.12 -8.06
N GLY A 222 -21.17 -2.14 -7.54
CA GLY A 222 -22.28 -1.35 -8.07
C GLY A 222 -22.14 0.16 -7.85
N GLU A 223 -21.28 0.58 -6.93
CA GLU A 223 -20.95 2.00 -6.68
C GLU A 223 -19.82 2.50 -7.60
N CYS A 224 -19.12 1.60 -8.30
CA CYS A 224 -18.05 1.98 -9.22
C CYS A 224 -18.66 2.52 -10.52
N ASP A 225 -18.78 3.84 -10.59
CA ASP A 225 -19.20 4.54 -11.80
C ASP A 225 -18.04 4.78 -12.78
N GLU A 226 -18.37 5.42 -13.89
CA GLU A 226 -17.41 5.71 -14.95
C GLU A 226 -16.29 6.67 -14.50
N ALA A 227 -16.64 7.64 -13.67
CA ALA A 227 -15.70 8.61 -13.14
C ALA A 227 -14.69 7.93 -12.21
N THR A 228 -15.15 7.03 -11.35
CA THR A 228 -14.32 6.24 -10.44
C THR A 228 -13.36 5.33 -11.23
N ALA A 229 -13.86 4.62 -12.24
CA ALA A 229 -13.02 3.78 -13.10
C ALA A 229 -11.95 4.58 -13.84
N ALA A 230 -12.31 5.77 -14.35
CA ALA A 230 -11.38 6.68 -15.04
C ALA A 230 -10.34 7.25 -14.07
N LEU A 231 -10.75 7.64 -12.86
CA LEU A 231 -9.86 8.12 -11.81
C LEU A 231 -8.80 7.06 -11.46
N LEU A 232 -9.20 5.83 -11.19
CA LEU A 232 -8.26 4.75 -10.83
C LEU A 232 -7.28 4.45 -11.96
N ASP A 233 -7.73 4.43 -13.22
CA ASP A 233 -6.87 4.23 -14.38
C ASP A 233 -5.89 5.40 -14.58
N GLN A 234 -6.36 6.64 -14.40
CA GLN A 234 -5.50 7.83 -14.44
C GLN A 234 -4.47 7.80 -13.31
N THR A 235 -4.88 7.46 -12.09
CA THR A 235 -3.98 7.31 -10.94
C THR A 235 -2.87 6.32 -11.26
N ARG A 236 -3.23 5.12 -11.76
CA ARG A 236 -2.23 4.14 -12.19
C ARG A 236 -1.30 4.70 -13.26
N ASN A 237 -1.82 5.38 -14.27
CA ASN A 237 -1.00 5.95 -15.33
C ASN A 237 -0.01 6.99 -14.78
N SER A 238 -0.47 7.89 -13.92
CA SER A 238 0.36 8.92 -13.29
C SER A 238 1.45 8.33 -12.40
N LEU A 239 1.12 7.33 -11.56
CA LEU A 239 2.10 6.63 -10.72
C LEU A 239 3.19 5.96 -11.57
N MET A 240 2.81 5.28 -12.65
CA MET A 240 3.77 4.65 -13.57
C MET A 240 4.66 5.66 -14.31
N HIS A 241 4.28 6.93 -14.33
CA HIS A 241 5.07 8.05 -14.86
C HIS A 241 5.81 8.85 -13.78
N GLY A 242 5.82 8.38 -12.53
CA GLY A 242 6.62 8.93 -11.45
C GLY A 242 5.93 9.99 -10.59
N ALA A 243 4.62 10.20 -10.75
CA ALA A 243 3.85 10.96 -9.77
C ALA A 243 3.68 10.16 -8.47
N THR A 244 3.34 10.85 -7.38
CA THR A 244 2.97 10.25 -6.09
C THR A 244 1.46 10.30 -5.87
N LEU A 245 0.91 9.40 -5.06
CA LEU A 245 -0.49 9.44 -4.67
C LEU A 245 -0.86 10.74 -3.96
N ARG A 246 0.07 11.29 -3.15
CA ARG A 246 -0.13 12.58 -2.49
C ARG A 246 -0.38 13.70 -3.49
N GLU A 247 0.40 13.76 -4.57
CA GLU A 247 0.22 14.75 -5.63
C GLU A 247 -1.12 14.54 -6.36
N ILE A 248 -1.47 13.29 -6.67
CA ILE A 248 -2.71 12.94 -7.36
C ILE A 248 -3.93 13.32 -6.51
N GLU A 249 -3.98 12.87 -5.25
CA GLU A 249 -5.08 13.14 -4.32
C GLU A 249 -5.23 14.64 -4.01
N SER A 250 -4.13 15.41 -4.00
CA SER A 250 -4.19 16.87 -3.79
C SER A 250 -4.93 17.63 -4.90
N THR A 251 -5.15 17.00 -6.06
CA THR A 251 -5.93 17.59 -7.17
C THR A 251 -7.41 17.26 -7.11
N LEU A 252 -7.83 16.38 -6.20
CA LEU A 252 -9.21 15.96 -6.05
C LEU A 252 -10.00 16.96 -5.18
N PRO A 253 -11.29 17.20 -5.49
CA PRO A 253 -12.12 18.10 -4.69
C PRO A 253 -12.40 17.51 -3.31
N ASP A 254 -12.29 18.32 -2.26
CA ASP A 254 -12.64 17.91 -0.90
C ASP A 254 -14.16 17.95 -0.66
N PRO A 255 -14.72 17.00 0.12
CA PRO A 255 -14.06 15.81 0.68
C PRO A 255 -13.97 14.67 -0.34
N HIS A 256 -12.85 13.96 -0.36
CA HIS A 256 -12.66 12.75 -1.17
C HIS A 256 -12.30 11.52 -0.32
N GLU A 257 -12.64 10.33 -0.81
CA GLU A 257 -12.15 9.04 -0.28
C GLU A 257 -10.76 8.75 -0.90
N SER A 258 -9.88 8.08 -0.16
CA SER A 258 -8.56 7.72 -0.71
C SER A 258 -8.72 6.77 -1.90
N VAL A 259 -7.96 7.02 -2.96
CA VAL A 259 -7.99 6.17 -4.16
C VAL A 259 -7.53 4.74 -3.88
N VAL A 260 -6.73 4.55 -2.82
CA VAL A 260 -6.28 3.24 -2.36
C VAL A 260 -7.42 2.44 -1.74
N ASP A 261 -8.25 3.09 -0.92
CA ASP A 261 -9.37 2.47 -0.23
C ASP A 261 -10.46 2.04 -1.22
N ILE A 262 -10.76 2.92 -2.19
CA ILE A 262 -11.68 2.65 -3.29
C ILE A 262 -11.21 1.41 -4.07
N LEU A 263 -9.93 1.40 -4.50
CA LEU A 263 -9.36 0.29 -5.25
C LEU A 263 -9.35 -1.01 -4.44
N GLY A 264 -8.91 -0.97 -3.19
CA GLY A 264 -8.85 -2.13 -2.30
C GLY A 264 -10.21 -2.76 -2.08
N ARG A 265 -11.26 -1.94 -1.92
CA ARG A 265 -12.65 -2.40 -1.77
C ARG A 265 -13.17 -3.05 -3.05
N ILE A 266 -12.95 -2.44 -4.22
CA ILE A 266 -13.35 -3.00 -5.52
C ILE A 266 -12.62 -4.33 -5.77
N LEU A 267 -11.31 -4.36 -5.53
CA LEU A 267 -10.48 -5.55 -5.69
C LEU A 267 -10.93 -6.69 -4.78
N LEU A 268 -11.24 -6.42 -3.51
CA LEU A 268 -11.76 -7.45 -2.60
C LEU A 268 -13.06 -8.05 -3.15
N LYS A 269 -14.02 -7.21 -3.58
CA LYS A 269 -15.27 -7.66 -4.22
C LYS A 269 -14.98 -8.49 -5.48
N ALA A 270 -14.02 -8.08 -6.29
CA ALA A 270 -13.61 -8.80 -7.49
C ALA A 270 -12.99 -10.18 -7.17
N LEU A 271 -12.12 -10.27 -6.15
CA LEU A 271 -11.49 -11.51 -5.69
C LEU A 271 -12.51 -12.49 -5.11
N VAL A 272 -13.44 -12.01 -4.29
CA VAL A 272 -14.52 -12.85 -3.73
C VAL A 272 -15.34 -13.53 -4.82
N ARG A 273 -15.62 -12.81 -5.92
CA ARG A 273 -16.37 -13.36 -7.07
C ARG A 273 -15.63 -14.43 -7.85
N GLN A 274 -14.35 -14.67 -7.58
CA GLN A 274 -13.60 -15.77 -8.20
C GLN A 274 -13.85 -17.13 -7.53
N PHE A 275 -14.47 -17.12 -6.34
CA PHE A 275 -14.84 -18.33 -5.63
C PHE A 275 -16.30 -18.69 -5.93
N PRO A 276 -16.66 -19.99 -5.98
CA PRO A 276 -18.05 -20.40 -6.11
C PRO A 276 -18.89 -19.85 -4.96
N LYS A 277 -20.13 -19.42 -5.24
CA LYS A 277 -21.01 -18.79 -4.26
C LYS A 277 -21.23 -19.68 -3.04
N GLU A 278 -21.36 -20.97 -3.25
CA GLU A 278 -21.60 -21.98 -2.22
C GLU A 278 -20.42 -22.09 -1.23
N VAL A 279 -19.21 -21.84 -1.72
CA VAL A 279 -17.99 -21.83 -0.89
C VAL A 279 -17.96 -20.55 -0.05
N VAL A 280 -18.33 -19.40 -0.64
CA VAL A 280 -18.28 -18.08 0.01
C VAL A 280 -19.45 -17.85 0.99
N GLU A 281 -20.67 -18.25 0.66
CA GLU A 281 -21.87 -18.00 1.49
C GLU A 281 -21.79 -18.72 2.85
N GLY A 282 -21.05 -19.82 2.93
CA GLY A 282 -20.76 -20.52 4.18
C GLY A 282 -19.48 -20.05 4.88
N ALA A 283 -18.76 -19.08 4.33
CA ALA A 283 -17.54 -18.53 4.90
C ALA A 283 -17.83 -17.24 5.69
N TYR A 284 -17.32 -17.17 6.91
CA TYR A 284 -17.20 -15.94 7.67
C TYR A 284 -16.15 -15.02 7.04
N MET A 285 -16.64 -14.05 6.28
CA MET A 285 -15.87 -12.93 5.76
C MET A 285 -16.26 -11.69 6.55
N ALA A 286 -15.51 -11.38 7.61
CA ALA A 286 -15.84 -10.29 8.54
C ALA A 286 -16.08 -8.94 7.83
N PHE A 287 -15.38 -8.69 6.72
CA PHE A 287 -15.52 -7.50 5.88
C PHE A 287 -16.83 -7.44 5.07
N LEU A 288 -17.41 -8.58 4.67
CA LEU A 288 -18.67 -8.61 3.90
C LEU A 288 -19.89 -8.31 4.78
N ARG A 289 -19.86 -8.66 6.08
CA ARG A 289 -20.95 -8.30 7.02
C ARG A 289 -21.00 -6.81 7.34
N LEU A 290 -19.87 -6.10 7.27
CA LEU A 290 -19.85 -4.64 7.38
C LEU A 290 -20.48 -3.98 6.13
N ILE A 291 -20.24 -4.51 4.94
CA ILE A 291 -20.81 -3.99 3.68
C ILE A 291 -22.34 -4.20 3.60
N CYS A 292 -22.88 -5.25 4.20
CA CYS A 292 -24.33 -5.50 4.21
C CYS A 292 -25.11 -4.80 5.35
N ILE A 293 -24.44 -4.15 6.31
CA ILE A 293 -25.12 -3.47 7.44
C ILE A 293 -25.11 -1.94 7.29
N THR A 294 -24.36 -1.37 6.34
CA THR A 294 -24.19 0.09 6.22
C THR A 294 -25.11 0.72 5.16
N GLU A 295 -26.41 0.76 5.43
CA GLU A 295 -27.24 1.93 5.04
C GLU A 295 -27.09 3.08 6.07
N SER A 296 -26.32 2.82 7.14
CA SER A 296 -25.96 3.76 8.19
C SER A 296 -24.54 3.44 8.64
N MET A 297 -23.66 4.44 8.66
CA MET A 297 -22.24 4.41 9.07
C MET A 297 -21.21 4.16 7.95
N ARG A 298 -20.79 5.28 7.36
CA ARG A 298 -19.51 5.45 6.64
C ARG A 298 -18.36 5.07 7.57
N LEU A 299 -17.55 4.07 7.22
CA LEU A 299 -16.24 3.83 7.83
C LEU A 299 -15.19 3.56 6.74
N PRO A 300 -14.12 4.38 6.66
CA PRO A 300 -13.03 4.22 5.71
C PRO A 300 -12.11 3.08 6.16
N ILE A 301 -11.88 2.13 5.25
CA ILE A 301 -10.98 1.00 5.47
C ILE A 301 -9.55 1.52 5.28
N CYS A 302 -8.66 1.25 6.23
CA CYS A 302 -7.20 1.47 6.12
C CYS A 302 -6.66 2.90 6.27
N ARG A 303 -6.87 3.53 7.44
CA ARG A 303 -5.84 4.28 8.24
C ARG A 303 -6.42 5.16 9.37
N ARG A 304 -7.75 5.20 9.57
CA ARG A 304 -8.41 6.01 10.63
C ARG A 304 -9.11 5.25 11.76
N LEU A 305 -8.82 3.97 11.96
CA LEU A 305 -9.47 3.17 13.02
C LEU A 305 -8.78 3.22 14.40
N SER A 306 -7.69 3.96 14.58
CA SER A 306 -6.99 4.06 15.87
C SER A 306 -7.34 5.31 16.72
N LEU A 307 -8.12 6.27 16.21
CA LEU A 307 -8.31 7.57 16.90
C LEU A 307 -9.75 7.97 17.24
N TRP A 308 -10.75 7.10 17.03
CA TRP A 308 -12.15 7.45 17.33
C TRP A 308 -12.92 6.49 18.25
N ILE A 309 -12.36 5.36 18.68
CA ILE A 309 -12.97 4.50 19.72
C ILE A 309 -12.44 4.93 21.11
N ARG A 310 -12.66 6.20 21.49
CA ARG A 310 -12.37 6.65 22.87
C ARG A 310 -13.41 7.53 23.53
N ARG A 311 -14.59 7.75 22.93
CA ARG A 311 -15.73 8.35 23.62
C ARG A 311 -17.02 7.69 23.13
N ASP A 312 -17.90 7.41 24.09
CA ASP A 312 -19.28 6.94 23.93
C ASP A 312 -19.50 5.42 23.87
N ILE A 313 -19.18 4.75 24.99
CA ILE A 313 -20.07 3.70 25.50
C ILE A 313 -20.75 4.27 26.75
N LEU A 314 -21.91 4.89 26.54
CA LEU A 314 -22.84 5.24 27.61
C LEU A 314 -23.76 4.04 27.85
N ILE A 315 -23.58 3.47 29.04
CA ILE A 315 -24.49 2.67 29.87
C ILE A 315 -25.97 2.77 29.45
N TRP A 316 -26.61 1.65 29.08
CA TRP A 316 -28.04 1.33 29.36
C TRP A 316 -28.15 -0.21 29.45
N SER A 317 -28.17 -0.78 30.67
CA SER A 317 -29.36 -1.06 31.50
C SER A 317 -29.83 -2.51 31.36
N LEU A 318 -29.33 -3.37 32.25
CA LEU A 318 -29.92 -4.65 32.61
C LEU A 318 -31.13 -4.40 33.52
N LYS A 319 -32.34 -4.64 33.01
CA LYS A 319 -33.49 -5.02 33.85
C LYS A 319 -34.31 -6.07 33.13
N GLY A 320 -34.40 -7.25 33.72
CA GLY A 320 -35.28 -8.31 33.23
C GLY A 320 -34.94 -9.71 33.70
N PHE A 321 -34.62 -9.92 34.99
CA PHE A 321 -34.83 -11.22 35.63
C PHE A 321 -35.57 -11.01 36.95
N ARG A 322 -36.82 -11.49 36.93
CA ARG A 322 -37.89 -11.50 37.95
C ARG A 322 -38.62 -10.18 38.17
#